data_AF-A0A7Y0S5C5-F1
#
_entry.id   AF-A0A7Y0S5C5-F1
#
_cell.length_a   1.000
_cell.length_b   1.000
_cell.length_c   1.000
_cell.angle_alpha   90.00
_cell.angle_beta   90.00
_cell.angle_gamma   90.00
#
_symmetry.space_group_name_H-M   'P 1'
#
loop_
_entity.id
_entity.type
_entity.pdbx_description
1 polymer ?
#
loop_
_entity_poly.entity_id
_entity_poly.type
_entity_poly.pdbx_seq_one_letter_code
_entity_poly.pdbx_strand_id
1 'polypeptide(L)' 'CNDVCPQVKNATALDIPTGLRISELIALCWDDVDWKNKKLYVRRACVLDVYKCPKTTDSVRDVDLNPLAISILKSQLKL' A
#
# COMPACT_ATOMS: atom_id res chain seq x y z
N CYS A 1 -21.52 12.69 -6.02
CA CYS A 1 -21.40 11.74 -4.89
C CYS A 1 -20.61 12.44 -3.80
N ASN A 2 -21.26 12.90 -2.72
CA ASN A 2 -20.61 13.76 -1.73
C ASN A 2 -20.04 13.02 -0.51
N ASP A 3 -20.25 11.69 -0.43
CA ASP A 3 -19.80 10.86 0.69
C ASP A 3 -18.76 9.82 0.25
N VAL A 4 -17.59 10.28 -0.20
CA VAL A 4 -16.48 9.36 -0.51
C VAL A 4 -15.64 9.15 0.75
N CYS A 5 -15.55 7.91 1.21
CA CYS A 5 -14.67 7.49 2.30
C CYS A 5 -13.21 7.92 2.02
N PRO A 6 -12.59 8.79 2.83
CA PRO A 6 -11.23 9.29 2.58
C PRO A 6 -10.19 8.18 2.47
N GLN A 7 -10.35 7.12 3.24
CA GLN A 7 -9.45 5.96 3.26
C GLN A 7 -9.48 5.23 1.92
N VAL A 8 -10.68 5.05 1.35
CA VAL A 8 -10.85 4.44 0.01
C VAL A 8 -10.23 5.33 -1.04
N LYS A 9 -10.48 6.64 -0.98
CA LYS A 9 -9.88 7.61 -1.91
C LYS A 9 -8.35 7.53 -1.92
N ASN A 10 -7.71 7.53 -0.74
CA ASN A 10 -6.27 7.48 -0.62
C ASN A 10 -5.70 6.12 -1.06
N ALA A 11 -6.37 5.02 -0.72
CA ALA A 11 -5.96 3.68 -1.14
C ALA A 11 -5.99 3.54 -2.68
N THR A 12 -7.06 3.99 -3.33
CA THR A 12 -7.15 3.98 -4.81
C THR A 12 -6.11 4.89 -5.44
N ALA A 13 -5.88 6.08 -4.88
CA ALA A 13 -4.87 7.00 -5.39
C ALA A 13 -3.43 6.47 -5.25
N LEU A 14 -3.16 5.68 -4.21
CA LEU A 14 -1.89 4.99 -4.01
C LEU A 14 -1.71 3.82 -4.98
N ASP A 15 -2.78 3.07 -5.26
CA ASP A 15 -2.76 1.89 -6.11
C ASP A 15 -2.35 2.22 -7.56
N ILE A 16 -2.86 3.33 -8.11
CA ILE A 16 -2.56 3.77 -9.48
C ILE A 16 -1.04 3.82 -9.79
N PRO A 17 -0.20 4.50 -8.99
CA PRO A 17 1.25 4.54 -9.22
C PRO A 17 2.02 3.31 -8.74
N THR A 18 1.44 2.47 -7.87
CA THR A 18 2.17 1.35 -7.24
C THR A 18 1.82 -0.03 -7.81
N GLY A 19 0.68 -0.15 -8.50
CA GLY A 19 0.22 -1.39 -9.13
C GLY A 19 0.07 -2.52 -8.12
N LEU A 20 -0.50 -2.24 -6.94
CA LEU A 20 -0.70 -3.24 -5.92
C LEU A 20 -1.90 -4.11 -6.28
N ARG A 21 -1.83 -5.39 -5.94
CA ARG A 21 -3.04 -6.21 -5.98
C ARG A 21 -3.93 -5.78 -4.82
N ILE A 22 -5.24 -5.83 -4.99
CA ILE A 22 -6.18 -5.43 -3.95
C ILE A 22 -5.93 -6.14 -2.60
N SER A 23 -5.55 -7.42 -2.62
CA SER A 23 -5.20 -8.17 -1.42
C SER A 23 -3.91 -7.70 -0.75
N GLU A 24 -2.96 -7.16 -1.51
CA GLU A 24 -1.72 -6.55 -0.99
C GLU A 24 -2.03 -5.18 -0.39
N LEU A 25 -2.83 -4.36 -1.08
CA LEU A 25 -3.26 -3.03 -0.63
C LEU A 25 -4.02 -3.10 0.72
N ILE A 26 -4.93 -4.08 0.87
CA ILE A 26 -5.68 -4.33 2.12
C ILE A 26 -4.74 -4.77 3.25
N ALA A 27 -3.63 -5.44 2.93
CA ALA A 27 -2.70 -5.98 3.92
C ALA A 27 -1.58 -5.03 4.32
N LEU A 28 -1.47 -3.86 3.68
CA LEU A 28 -0.40 -2.89 3.97
C LEU A 28 -0.40 -2.45 5.43
N CYS A 29 0.80 -2.39 6.01
CA CYS A 29 1.05 -1.83 7.33
C CYS A 29 2.07 -0.70 7.22
N TRP A 30 2.13 0.17 8.22
CA TRP A 30 3.07 1.30 8.22
C TRP A 30 4.54 0.88 8.26
N ASP A 31 4.84 -0.28 8.84
CA ASP A 31 6.19 -0.88 8.84
C ASP A 31 6.67 -1.29 7.44
N ASP A 32 5.76 -1.40 6.47
CA ASP A 32 6.10 -1.70 5.08
C ASP A 32 6.63 -0.46 4.32
N VAL A 33 6.55 0.74 4.91
CA VAL A 33 6.95 2.00 4.26
C VAL A 33 8.34 2.42 4.71
N ASP A 34 9.32 2.36 3.80
CA ASP A 34 10.63 2.99 3.99
C ASP A 34 10.57 4.44 3.54
N TRP A 35 10.33 5.34 4.50
CA TRP A 35 10.26 6.78 4.25
C TRP A 35 11.59 7.39 3.78
N LYS A 36 12.73 6.81 4.18
CA LYS A 36 14.06 7.34 3.89
C LYS A 36 14.43 7.02 2.44
N ASN A 37 14.26 5.78 2.04
CA ASN A 37 14.58 5.31 0.68
C ASN A 37 13.41 5.44 -0.29
N LYS A 38 12.23 5.89 0.19
CA LYS A 38 10.99 6.03 -0.59
C LYS A 38 10.60 4.72 -1.24
N LYS A 39 10.49 3.66 -0.45
CA LYS A 39 10.10 2.32 -0.91
C LYS A 39 8.90 1.79 -0.14
N LEU A 40 8.11 0.96 -0.81
CA LEU A 40 7.03 0.20 -0.22
C LEU A 40 7.33 -1.29 -0.36
N TYR A 41 7.37 -1.99 0.76
CA TYR A 41 7.67 -3.41 0.83
C TYR A 41 6.38 -4.23 0.73
N VAL A 42 6.18 -4.90 -0.40
CA VAL A 42 5.04 -5.80 -0.58
C VAL A 42 5.42 -7.18 -0.04
N ARG A 43 5.02 -7.46 1.20
CA ARG A 43 5.42 -8.66 1.96
C ARG A 43 4.27 -9.55 2.42
N ARG A 44 3.03 -9.11 2.24
CA ARG A 44 1.82 -9.77 2.75
C ARG A 44 0.63 -9.48 1.86
N ALA A 45 -0.33 -10.40 1.89
CA ALA A 45 -1.63 -10.23 1.27
C ALA A 45 -2.72 -10.72 2.23
N CYS A 46 -3.90 -10.10 2.19
CA CYS A 46 -5.05 -10.46 2.99
C CYS A 46 -6.17 -10.93 2.05
N VAL A 47 -6.70 -12.13 2.31
CA VAL A 47 -7.81 -12.70 1.54
C VAL A 47 -8.76 -13.37 2.51
N LEU A 48 -10.03 -12.94 2.52
CA LEU A 48 -11.07 -13.44 3.44
C LEU A 48 -10.61 -13.39 4.90
N ASP A 49 -10.08 -12.24 5.33
CA ASP A 49 -9.52 -11.97 6.67
C ASP A 49 -8.33 -12.85 7.09
N VAL A 50 -7.76 -13.62 6.16
CA VAL A 50 -6.56 -14.41 6.40
C VAL A 50 -5.36 -13.70 5.80
N TYR A 51 -4.46 -13.22 6.68
CA TYR A 51 -3.14 -12.74 6.29
C TYR A 51 -2.27 -13.92 5.85
N LYS A 52 -1.66 -13.78 4.66
CA LYS A 52 -0.76 -14.77 4.09
C LYS A 52 0.54 -14.08 3.74
N CYS A 53 1.64 -14.70 4.15
CA CYS A 53 2.92 -14.41 3.56
C CYS A 53 2.93 -14.97 2.12
N PRO A 54 3.62 -14.29 1.19
CA PRO A 54 3.81 -14.80 -0.16
C PRO A 54 4.40 -16.22 -0.12
N LYS A 55 3.79 -17.12 -0.89
CA LYS A 55 4.20 -18.54 -0.94
C LYS A 55 5.57 -18.72 -1.61
N THR A 56 6.01 -17.75 -2.39
CA THR A 56 7.28 -17.76 -3.14
C THR A 56 8.04 -16.45 -2.92
N THR A 57 9.36 -16.53 -2.94
CA THR A 57 10.27 -15.37 -2.85
C THR A 57 9.99 -14.33 -3.94
N ASP A 58 9.55 -14.74 -5.14
CA ASP A 58 9.27 -13.82 -6.25
C ASP A 58 8.05 -12.92 -6.01
N SER A 59 7.17 -13.29 -5.07
CA SER A 59 6.02 -12.46 -4.71
C SER A 59 6.38 -11.37 -3.70
N VAL A 60 7.60 -11.40 -3.15
CA VAL A 60 8.18 -10.36 -2.33
C VAL A 60 8.84 -9.33 -3.25
N ARG A 61 8.31 -8.11 -3.29
CA ARG A 61 8.85 -7.04 -4.14
C ARG A 61 8.88 -5.69 -3.45
N ASP A 62 9.79 -4.85 -3.92
CA ASP A 62 9.92 -3.46 -3.50
C ASP A 62 9.32 -2.58 -4.59
N VAL A 63 8.46 -1.65 -4.20
CA VAL A 63 7.88 -0.66 -5.10
C VAL A 63 8.46 0.70 -4.76
N ASP A 64 9.04 1.38 -5.75
CA ASP A 64 9.53 2.75 -5.56
C ASP A 64 8.35 3.72 -5.43
N LEU A 65 8.40 4.56 -4.40
CA LEU A 65 7.37 5.54 -4.11
C LEU A 65 7.74 6.88 -4.73
N ASN A 66 6.98 7.27 -5.74
CA ASN A 66 7.10 8.61 -6.33
C ASN A 66 6.59 9.69 -5.34
N PRO A 67 6.87 10.98 -5.59
CA PRO A 67 6.46 12.06 -4.69
C PRO A 67 4.95 12.12 -4.38
N LEU A 68 4.11 11.72 -5.36
CA LEU A 68 2.66 11.64 -5.19
C LEU A 68 2.26 10.51 -4.23
N ALA A 69 2.83 9.32 -4.37
CA ALA A 69 2.56 8.19 -3.49
C ALA A 69 2.97 8.50 -2.04
N ILE A 70 4.12 9.17 -1.86
CA ILE A 70 4.57 9.63 -0.53
C ILE A 70 3.59 10.63 0.08
N SER A 71 3.09 11.60 -0.68
CA SER A 71 2.15 12.61 -0.14
C SER A 71 0.81 11.97 0.25
N ILE A 72 0.31 11.02 -0.53
CA ILE A 72 -0.89 10.24 -0.22
C ILE A 72 -0.69 9.44 1.07
N LEU A 73 0.43 8.73 1.22
CA LEU A 73 0.74 7.94 2.41
C LEU A 73 0.84 8.82 3.66
N LYS A 74 1.49 9.98 3.58
CA LYS A 74 1.56 10.93 4.70
C LYS A 74 0.18 11.47 5.08
N SER A 75 -0.63 11.84 4.08
CA SER A 75 -2.01 12.30 4.30
C SER A 75 -2.86 11.23 4.98
N GLN A 76 -2.70 9.96 4.59
CA GLN A 76 -3.40 8.83 5.19
C GLN A 76 -2.94 8.56 6.64
N LEU A 77 -1.64 8.71 6.92
CA LEU A 77 -1.07 8.55 8.27
C LEU A 77 -1.41 9.73 9.20
N LYS A 78 -1.81 10.87 8.63
CA LYS A 78 -2.00 12.16 9.32
C LYS A 78 -0.67 12.73 9.88
N LEU A 79 0.43 12.57 9.13
CA LEU A 79 1.72 13.23 9.38
C LEU A 79 1.84 14.59 8.70
#